data_AF-A0A0Q4XJZ4-F1
#
_entry.id   AF-A0A0Q4XJZ4-F1
#
_cell.length_a   1.000
_cell.length_b   1.000
_cell.length_c   1.000
_cell.angle_alpha   90.00
_cell.angle_beta   90.00
_cell.angle_gamma   90.00
#
_symmetry.space_group_name_H-M   'P 1'
#
loop_
_entity.id
_entity.type
_entity.pdbx_description
1 polymer ?
#
loop_
_entity_poly.entity_id
_entity_poly.type
_entity_poly.pdbx_seq_one_letter_code
_entity_poly.pdbx_strand_id
1 'polypeptide(L)'
;MNKTDPVVFELDLHRPAALTPEQGAELAALAAAPDAEIDYGDIPPLTDAFFANAQRNPFYRPIKAQVTVRLDADVLAWLKTGGRGYQTKLNAILRRAMLQDAGPK
;
A
#
# COMPACT_ATOMS: atom_id res chain seq x y z
N MET A 1 -25.23 -31.62 -15.95
CA MET A 1 -24.21 -31.20 -14.97
C MET A 1 -23.67 -29.86 -15.40
N ASN A 2 -24.00 -28.79 -14.67
CA ASN A 2 -23.66 -27.43 -15.05
C ASN A 2 -22.19 -27.14 -14.75
N LYS A 3 -21.52 -26.49 -15.69
CA LYS A 3 -20.06 -26.37 -15.77
C LYS A 3 -19.60 -24.97 -15.32
N THR A 4 -20.05 -24.52 -14.14
CA THR A 4 -19.72 -23.17 -13.62
C THR A 4 -19.78 -23.08 -12.09
N ASP A 5 -19.26 -24.07 -11.36
CA ASP A 5 -19.01 -23.89 -9.92
C ASP A 5 -17.56 -23.43 -9.73
N PRO A 6 -17.30 -22.30 -9.05
CA PRO A 6 -15.93 -21.86 -8.78
C PRO A 6 -15.26 -22.85 -7.83
N VAL A 7 -14.08 -23.34 -8.22
CA VAL A 7 -13.23 -24.12 -7.32
C VAL A 7 -12.65 -23.16 -6.30
N VAL A 8 -13.16 -23.20 -5.07
CA VAL A 8 -12.66 -22.39 -3.95
C VAL A 8 -11.54 -23.16 -3.26
N PHE A 9 -10.33 -22.59 -3.27
CA PHE A 9 -9.21 -23.10 -2.50
C PHE A 9 -9.01 -22.22 -1.26
N GLU A 10 -9.05 -22.82 -0.08
CA GLU A 10 -8.71 -22.14 1.18
C GLU A 10 -7.21 -22.35 1.45
N LEU A 11 -6.42 -21.29 1.24
CA LEU A 11 -4.97 -21.32 1.42
C LEU A 11 -4.61 -20.86 2.85
N ASP A 12 -4.19 -21.80 3.70
CA ASP A 12 -3.58 -21.48 4.99
C ASP A 12 -2.10 -21.10 4.79
N LEU A 13 -1.82 -19.80 4.82
CA LEU A 13 -0.46 -19.26 4.67
C LEU A 13 0.47 -19.61 5.84
N HIS A 14 -0.08 -19.94 7.01
CA HIS A 14 0.71 -20.32 8.18
C HIS A 14 1.02 -21.83 8.19
N ARG A 15 0.32 -22.62 7.37
CA ARG A 15 0.57 -24.05 7.20
C ARG A 15 0.26 -24.52 5.77
N PRO A 16 1.11 -24.20 4.79
CA PRO A 16 0.90 -24.62 3.41
C PRO A 16 0.95 -26.15 3.29
N ALA A 17 0.24 -26.69 2.31
CA ALA A 17 0.31 -28.11 1.97
C ALA A 17 1.75 -28.49 1.57
N ALA A 18 2.16 -29.71 1.93
CA ALA A 18 3.44 -30.24 1.48
C ALA A 18 3.43 -30.47 -0.04
N LEU A 19 4.57 -30.22 -0.69
CA LEU A 19 4.73 -30.46 -2.12
C LEU A 19 4.56 -31.95 -2.43
N THR A 20 3.88 -32.25 -3.55
CA THR A 20 3.89 -33.61 -4.10
C THR A 20 5.27 -33.93 -4.69
N PRO A 21 5.64 -35.21 -4.84
CA PRO A 21 6.89 -35.60 -5.49
C PRO A 21 7.02 -35.01 -6.91
N GLU A 22 5.91 -34.91 -7.64
CA GLU A 22 5.85 -34.31 -8.98
C GLU A 22 6.18 -32.82 -8.96
N GLN A 23 5.55 -32.06 -8.03
CA GLN A 23 5.84 -30.64 -7.86
C GLN A 23 7.29 -30.39 -7.42
N GLY A 24 7.83 -31.27 -6.55
CA GLY A 24 9.23 -31.20 -6.14
C GLY A 24 10.19 -31.43 -7.31
N ALA A 25 9.90 -32.40 -8.18
CA ALA A 25 10.69 -32.67 -9.38
C ALA A 25 10.62 -31.52 -10.39
N GLU A 26 9.43 -30.92 -10.59
CA GLU A 26 9.23 -29.75 -11.44
C GLU A 26 10.03 -28.54 -10.94
N LEU A 27 9.98 -28.23 -9.64
CA LEU A 27 10.77 -27.16 -9.04
C LEU A 27 12.28 -27.40 -9.19
N ALA A 28 12.73 -28.64 -9.01
CA ALA A 28 14.14 -29.00 -9.20
C ALA A 28 14.58 -28.83 -10.66
N ALA A 29 13.70 -29.15 -11.62
CA ALA A 29 13.95 -28.93 -13.04
C ALA A 29 14.02 -27.43 -13.39
N LEU A 30 13.09 -26.61 -12.88
CA LEU A 30 13.09 -25.16 -13.06
C LEU A 30 14.34 -24.51 -12.43
N ALA A 31 14.77 -24.97 -11.26
CA ALA A 31 15.97 -24.46 -10.59
C ALA A 31 17.28 -24.83 -11.32
N ALA A 32 17.27 -25.91 -12.11
CA ALA A 32 18.41 -26.34 -12.92
C ALA A 32 18.44 -25.71 -14.32
N ALA A 33 17.33 -25.12 -14.78
CA ALA A 33 17.25 -24.44 -16.06
C ALA A 33 18.13 -23.17 -16.05
N PRO A 34 18.88 -22.88 -17.12
CA PRO A 34 19.70 -21.68 -17.19
C PRO A 34 18.82 -20.43 -17.34
N ASP A 35 19.23 -19.32 -16.72
CA ASP A 35 18.53 -18.03 -16.82
C ASP A 35 18.31 -17.54 -18.27
N ALA A 36 19.15 -17.99 -19.22
CA ALA A 36 19.03 -17.66 -20.63
C ALA A 36 17.76 -18.23 -21.31
N GLU A 37 17.12 -19.22 -20.70
CA GLU A 37 15.83 -19.79 -21.16
C GLU A 37 14.62 -19.05 -20.60
N ILE A 38 14.81 -18.08 -19.68
CA ILE A 38 13.73 -17.28 -19.13
C ILE A 38 13.24 -16.29 -20.20
N ASP A 39 11.98 -16.44 -20.62
CA ASP A 39 11.32 -15.52 -21.54
C ASP A 39 10.91 -14.23 -20.81
N TYR A 40 11.43 -13.09 -21.29
CA TYR A 40 11.09 -11.74 -20.82
C TYR A 40 10.34 -10.93 -21.89
N GLY A 41 9.79 -11.57 -22.93
CA GLY A 41 9.15 -10.88 -24.05
C GLY A 41 7.96 -10.00 -23.67
N ASP A 42 7.25 -10.35 -22.59
CA ASP A 42 6.12 -9.60 -22.03
C ASP A 42 6.54 -8.53 -21.01
N ILE A 43 7.76 -8.61 -20.47
CA ILE A 43 8.29 -7.71 -19.44
C ILE A 43 9.63 -7.14 -19.93
N PRO A 44 9.61 -6.08 -20.76
CA PRO A 44 10.83 -5.47 -21.23
C PRO A 44 11.66 -4.92 -20.06
N PRO A 45 12.99 -4.95 -20.15
CA PRO A 45 13.86 -4.46 -19.08
C PRO A 45 13.66 -2.96 -18.85
N LEU A 46 13.63 -2.55 -17.58
CA LEU A 46 13.59 -1.14 -17.22
C LEU A 46 14.96 -0.51 -17.46
N THR A 47 15.03 0.38 -18.45
CA THR A 47 16.28 1.03 -18.85
C THR A 47 16.62 2.23 -17.98
N ASP A 48 17.87 2.70 -18.03
CA ASP A 48 18.28 3.95 -17.36
C ASP A 48 17.43 5.15 -17.78
N ALA A 49 16.96 5.16 -19.03
CA ALA A 49 16.06 6.21 -19.54
C ALA A 49 14.69 6.21 -18.85
N PHE A 50 14.18 5.03 -18.47
CA PHE A 50 12.97 4.92 -17.64
C PHE A 50 13.21 5.54 -16.26
N PHE A 51 14.32 5.18 -15.62
CA PHE A 51 14.66 5.70 -14.27
C PHE A 51 15.00 7.19 -14.27
N ALA A 52 15.60 7.72 -15.34
CA ALA A 52 15.88 9.14 -15.49
C ALA A 52 14.61 10.02 -15.43
N ASN A 53 13.46 9.47 -15.84
CA ASN A 53 12.17 10.15 -15.84
C ASN A 53 11.22 9.64 -14.74
N ALA A 54 11.65 8.67 -13.93
CA ALA A 54 10.82 8.09 -12.89
C ALA A 54 10.61 9.08 -11.75
N GLN A 55 9.37 9.55 -11.58
CA GLN A 55 9.02 10.41 -10.46
C GLN A 55 8.76 9.57 -9.20
N ARG A 56 9.57 9.76 -8.16
CA ARG A 56 9.27 9.18 -6.84
C ARG A 56 7.98 9.80 -6.32
N ASN A 57 7.00 8.93 -6.03
CA ASN A 57 5.69 9.21 -5.42
C ASN A 57 5.39 10.72 -5.20
N PRO A 58 4.67 11.37 -6.12
CA PRO A 58 4.44 12.83 -6.09
C PRO A 58 3.56 13.30 -4.93
N PHE A 59 3.00 12.37 -4.15
CA PHE A 59 2.14 12.74 -3.03
C PHE A 59 2.99 13.25 -1.86
N TYR A 60 2.99 14.58 -1.69
CA TYR A 60 3.47 15.25 -0.49
C TYR A 60 2.90 14.57 0.77
N ARG A 61 3.77 14.00 1.61
CA ARG A 61 3.43 13.51 2.94
C ARG A 61 3.95 14.51 3.98
N PRO A 62 3.10 15.43 4.49
CA PRO A 62 3.51 16.30 5.58
C PRO A 62 3.96 15.46 6.78
N ILE A 63 5.18 15.72 7.27
CA ILE A 63 5.67 15.10 8.50
C ILE A 63 4.83 15.63 9.65
N LYS A 64 4.16 14.74 10.38
CA LYS A 64 3.38 15.12 11.56
C LYS A 64 4.34 15.34 12.72
N ALA A 65 4.41 16.56 13.23
CA ALA A 65 5.11 16.85 14.48
C ALA A 65 4.22 16.48 15.67
N GLN A 66 4.75 15.71 16.62
CA GLN A 66 4.06 15.44 17.89
C GLN A 66 4.29 16.62 18.84
N VAL A 67 3.23 17.40 19.07
CA VAL A 67 3.23 18.54 19.98
C VAL A 67 2.14 18.38 21.03
N THR A 68 2.39 18.85 22.25
CA THR A 68 1.39 18.89 23.32
C THR A 68 0.68 20.23 23.29
N VAL A 69 -0.63 20.23 23.01
CA VAL A 69 -1.48 21.43 23.01
C VAL A 69 -2.61 21.26 24.03
N ARG A 70 -3.02 22.36 24.65
CA ARG A 70 -4.23 22.40 25.49
C ARG A 70 -5.40 22.87 24.63
N LEU A 71 -6.54 22.22 24.77
CA LEU A 71 -7.80 22.54 24.09
C LEU A 71 -8.89 22.65 25.14
N ASP A 72 -9.86 23.53 24.91
CA ASP A 72 -11.04 23.63 25.76
C ASP A 72 -11.86 22.33 25.72
N ALA A 73 -12.52 22.03 26.84
CA ALA A 73 -13.20 20.75 27.04
C ALA A 73 -14.38 20.55 26.09
N ASP A 74 -15.10 21.63 25.78
CA ASP A 74 -16.22 21.67 24.83
C ASP A 74 -15.74 21.46 23.38
N VAL A 75 -14.64 22.09 22.99
CA VAL A 75 -14.00 21.89 21.67
C VAL A 75 -13.54 20.45 21.52
N LEU A 76 -12.93 19.87 22.56
CA LEU A 76 -12.52 18.47 22.55
C LEU A 76 -13.73 17.53 22.44
N ALA A 77 -14.80 17.82 23.17
CA ALA A 77 -16.04 17.05 23.10
C ALA A 77 -16.65 17.12 21.68
N TRP A 78 -16.74 18.31 21.09
CA TRP A 78 -17.20 18.51 19.72
C TRP A 78 -16.35 17.78 18.68
N LEU A 79 -15.03 17.80 18.81
CA LEU A 79 -14.12 17.06 17.91
C LEU A 79 -14.34 15.55 17.97
N LYS A 80 -14.72 15.01 19.14
CA LYS A 80 -14.95 13.58 19.38
C LYS A 80 -16.35 13.09 19.01
N THR A 81 -17.30 13.97 18.67
CA THR A 81 -18.68 13.60 18.28
C THR A 81 -18.75 12.57 17.14
N GLY A 82 -17.79 12.58 16.22
CA GLY A 82 -17.71 11.64 15.09
C GLY A 82 -16.96 10.33 15.39
N GLY A 83 -16.57 10.07 16.65
CA GLY A 83 -15.84 8.86 17.05
C GLY A 83 -14.33 8.91 16.73
N ARG A 84 -13.79 7.80 16.24
CA ARG A 84 -12.34 7.66 15.94
C ARG A 84 -11.91 8.69 14.88
N GLY A 85 -10.70 9.24 15.03
CA GLY A 85 -10.11 10.13 14.04
C GLY A 85 -10.18 11.64 14.34
N TYR A 86 -10.56 12.04 15.56
CA TYR A 86 -10.60 13.45 15.95
C TYR A 86 -9.26 14.19 15.74
N GLN A 87 -8.11 13.52 15.88
CA GLN A 87 -6.79 14.09 15.59
C GLN A 87 -6.61 14.45 14.10
N THR A 88 -7.10 13.60 13.20
CA THR A 88 -7.11 13.86 11.77
C THR A 88 -8.04 15.03 11.44
N LYS A 89 -9.22 15.09 12.08
CA LYS A 89 -10.17 16.20 11.95
C LYS A 89 -9.57 17.52 12.43
N LEU A 90 -8.90 17.51 13.59
CA LEU A 90 -8.18 18.67 14.13
C LEU A 90 -7.13 19.19 13.14
N ASN A 91 -6.26 18.31 12.65
CA ASN A 91 -5.21 18.72 11.70
C ASN A 91 -5.80 19.27 10.37
N ALA A 92 -6.93 18.73 9.91
CA ALA A 92 -7.63 19.23 8.73
C ALA A 92 -8.19 20.64 8.95
N ILE A 93 -8.78 20.91 10.13
CA ILE A 93 -9.28 22.23 10.51
C ILE A 93 -8.13 23.24 10.55
N LEU A 94 -7.03 22.91 11.23
CA LEU A 94 -5.85 23.77 11.33
C LEU A 94 -5.24 24.07 9.95
N ARG A 95 -5.17 23.06 9.07
CA ARG A 95 -4.69 23.25 7.70
C ARG A 95 -5.58 24.20 6.90
N ARG A 96 -6.91 24.09 7.03
CA ARG A 96 -7.84 24.99 6.35
C ARG A 96 -7.68 26.42 6.84
N ALA A 97 -7.59 26.62 8.16
CA ALA A 97 -7.37 27.94 8.75
C ALA A 97 -6.04 28.56 8.28
N MET A 98 -4.95 27.78 8.27
CA MET A 98 -3.64 28.20 7.77
C MET A 98 -3.68 28.62 6.30
N LEU A 99 -4.38 27.86 5.43
CA LEU A 99 -4.49 28.19 4.01
C LEU A 99 -5.37 29.42 3.75
N GLN A 100 -6.38 29.65 4.57
CA GLN A 100 -7.22 30.85 4.51
C GLN A 100 -6.44 32.10 4.92
N ASP A 101 -5.62 32.00 5.98
CA ASP A 101 -4.74 33.08 6.44
C ASP A 101 -3.63 33.40 5.42
N ALA A 102 -3.12 32.38 4.72
CA ALA A 102 -2.11 32.52 3.69
C ALA A 102 -2.64 32.97 2.30
N GLY A 103 -3.95 33.22 2.16
CA GLY A 103 -4.52 33.81 0.94
C GLY A 103 -3.98 35.23 0.70
N PRO A 104 -3.93 35.72 -0.55
CA PRO A 104 -3.41 37.05 -0.84
C PRO A 104 -4.25 38.11 -0.09
N LYS A 105 -3.58 38.99 0.65
CA LYS A 105 -4.18 40.21 1.20
C LYS A 105 -4.62 41.16 0.10
#